data_AF-A0A1Y0RMK0-F1
#
_entry.id   AF-A0A1Y0RMK0-F1
#
_cell.length_a   1.000
_cell.length_b   1.000
_cell.length_c   1.000
_cell.angle_alpha   90.00
_cell.angle_beta   90.00
_cell.angle_gamma   90.00
#
_symmetry.space_group_name_H-M   'P 1'
#
loop_
_entity.id
_entity.type
_entity.pdbx_description
1 polymer ?
#
loop_
_entity_poly.entity_id
_entity_poly.type
_entity_poly.pdbx_seq_one_letter_code
_entity_poly.pdbx_strand_id
1 'polypeptide(L)' 'MHKQGVSLAEAARRLGVSQSDLYVAVQKGQISTFRRDRRTVVDQAALTQYQIRQRPTSDYRL' A
#
# COMPACT_ATOMS: atom_id res chain seq x y z
N MET A 1 -17.10 -12.07 5.56
CA MET A 1 -15.94 -11.82 4.68
C MET A 1 -14.78 -11.30 5.53
N HIS A 2 -13.72 -12.07 5.74
CA HIS A 2 -12.53 -11.57 6.45
C HIS A 2 -11.87 -10.51 5.57
N LYS A 3 -11.86 -9.23 6.01
CA LYS A 3 -11.04 -8.20 5.37
C LYS A 3 -9.58 -8.58 5.57
N GLN A 4 -9.01 -9.25 4.57
CA GLN A 4 -7.60 -9.61 4.55
C GLN A 4 -6.83 -8.35 4.18
N GLY A 5 -6.17 -7.76 5.16
CA GLY A 5 -5.26 -6.65 4.96
C GLY A 5 -3.84 -7.07 5.36
N VAL A 6 -2.86 -6.46 4.71
CA VAL A 6 -1.43 -6.70 4.96
C VAL A 6 -0.86 -5.59 5.82
N SER A 7 0.19 -5.90 6.59
CA SER A 7 0.87 -4.86 7.37
C SER A 7 1.49 -3.81 6.44
N LEU A 8 1.65 -2.57 6.93
CA LEU A 8 2.29 -1.48 6.18
C LEU A 8 3.66 -1.89 5.60
N ALA A 9 4.45 -2.63 6.37
CA ALA A 9 5.76 -3.15 5.95
C ALA A 9 5.67 -4.12 4.75
N GLU A 10 4.69 -5.01 4.77
CA GLU A 10 4.46 -6.00 3.70
C GLU A 10 3.89 -5.32 2.45
N ALA A 11 2.99 -4.36 2.64
CA ALA A 11 2.46 -3.52 1.58
C ALA A 11 3.58 -2.77 0.83
N ALA A 12 4.51 -2.16 1.57
CA ALA A 12 5.66 -1.47 1.01
C ALA A 12 6.54 -2.41 0.17
N ARG A 13 6.84 -3.61 0.70
CA ARG A 13 7.60 -4.63 -0.03
C ARG A 13 6.92 -5.07 -1.32
N ARG A 14 5.61 -5.32 -1.30
CA ARG A 14 4.83 -5.72 -2.49
C ARG A 14 4.78 -4.64 -3.57
N LEU A 15 4.80 -3.37 -3.16
CA LEU A 15 4.80 -2.23 -4.05
C LEU A 15 6.20 -1.85 -4.53
N GLY A 16 7.26 -2.40 -3.93
CA GLY A 16 8.64 -2.03 -4.23
C GLY A 16 9.01 -0.62 -3.76
N VAL A 17 8.27 -0.07 -2.79
CA VAL A 17 8.48 1.28 -2.26
C VAL A 17 9.00 1.23 -0.83
N SER A 18 9.61 2.32 -0.38
CA SER A 18 10.04 2.46 1.02
C SER A 18 8.85 2.49 1.96
N GLN A 19 9.00 1.95 3.18
CA GLN A 19 7.96 2.04 4.21
C GLN A 19 7.61 3.49 4.55
N SER A 20 8.60 4.40 4.51
CA SER A 20 8.40 5.84 4.72
C SER A 20 7.52 6.45 3.64
N ASP A 21 7.76 6.15 2.36
CA ASP A 21 6.91 6.60 1.25
C ASP A 21 5.48 6.10 1.40
N LEU A 22 5.32 4.82 1.75
CA LEU A 22 4.01 4.25 2.02
C LEU A 22 3.33 4.94 3.22
N TYR A 23 4.08 5.24 4.27
CA TYR A 23 3.57 5.95 5.44
C TYR A 23 3.10 7.36 5.10
N VAL A 24 3.85 8.08 4.27
CA VAL A 24 3.48 9.41 3.77
C VAL A 24 2.22 9.32 2.90
N ALA A 25 2.12 8.32 2.02
CA ALA A 25 0.93 8.11 1.19
C ALA A 25 -0.31 7.81 2.04
N VAL A 26 -0.16 7.05 3.13
CA VAL A 26 -1.22 6.81 4.10
C VAL A 26 -1.61 8.09 4.84
N GLN A 27 -0.64 8.88 5.32
CA GLN A 27 -0.92 10.17 5.96
C GLN A 27 -1.62 11.16 5.03
N LYS A 28 -1.26 11.15 3.73
CA LYS A 28 -1.89 11.96 2.70
C LYS A 28 -3.29 11.46 2.28
N GLY A 29 -3.75 10.33 2.83
CA GLY A 29 -5.05 9.73 2.46
C GLY A 29 -5.06 9.08 1.07
N GLN A 30 -3.90 8.81 0.48
CA GLN A 30 -3.79 8.18 -0.84
C GLN A 30 -4.00 6.66 -0.78
N ILE A 31 -3.78 6.04 0.39
CA ILE A 31 -4.05 4.63 0.66
C ILE A 31 -4.97 4.51 1.87
N SER A 32 -6.10 3.83 1.68
CA SER A 32 -6.99 3.47 2.78
C SER A 32 -6.35 2.40 3.67
N THR A 33 -6.22 2.72 4.95
CA THR A 33 -5.74 1.79 5.98
C THR A 33 -6.76 1.69 7.10
N PHE A 34 -6.73 0.57 7.81
CA PHE A 34 -7.52 0.38 9.01
C PHE A 34 -6.63 -0.10 10.14
N ARG A 35 -6.98 0.28 11.37
CA ARG A 35 -6.29 -0.23 12.54
C ARG A 35 -6.92 -1.56 12.95
N ARG A 36 -6.09 -2.60 13.03
CA ARG A 36 -6.47 -3.90 13.59
C ARG A 36 -5.49 -4.21 14.70
N ASP A 37 -5.99 -4.40 15.92
CA ASP A 37 -5.16 -4.77 17.07
C ASP A 37 -3.95 -3.82 17.29
N ARG A 38 -4.23 -2.50 17.28
CA ARG A 38 -3.23 -1.41 17.35
C ARG A 38 -2.20 -1.35 16.21
N ARG A 39 -2.28 -2.23 15.22
CA ARG A 39 -1.44 -2.22 14.01
C ARG A 39 -2.16 -1.55 12.85
N THR A 40 -1.43 -0.73 12.10
CA THR A 40 -1.92 -0.16 10.84
C THR A 40 -1.84 -1.23 9.76
N VAL A 41 -3.00 -1.61 9.24
CA VAL A 41 -3.16 -2.62 8.21
C VAL A 41 -3.68 -1.94 6.95
N VAL A 42 -3.03 -2.24 5.83
CA VAL A 42 -3.42 -1.76 4.50
C VAL A 42 -4.44 -2.74 3.94
N ASP A 43 -5.58 -2.22 3.51
CA ASP A 43 -6.59 -3.05 2.84
C ASP A 43 -6.05 -3.51 1.47
N GLN A 44 -6.25 -4.79 1.16
CA GLN A 44 -5.74 -5.36 -0.09
C GLN A 44 -6.33 -4.66 -1.32
N ALA A 45 -7.60 -4.23 -1.29
CA ALA A 45 -8.21 -3.49 -2.40
C ALA A 45 -7.61 -2.09 -2.54
N ALA A 46 -7.33 -1.42 -1.42
CA ALA A 46 -6.66 -0.12 -1.42
C ALA A 46 -5.22 -0.22 -1.96
N LEU A 47 -4.49 -1.29 -1.61
CA LEU A 47 -3.16 -1.57 -2.15
C LEU A 47 -3.22 -1.74 -3.68
N THR A 48 -4.17 -2.51 -4.18
CA THR A 48 -4.34 -2.73 -5.63
C THR A 48 -4.68 -1.44 -6.36
N GLN A 49 -5.60 -0.63 -5.82
CA GLN A 49 -5.93 0.67 -6.41
C GLN A 49 -4.72 1.61 -6.43
N TYR A 50 -3.94 1.62 -5.36
CA TYR A 50 -2.73 2.42 -5.29
C TYR A 50 -1.67 1.96 -6.29
N GLN A 51 -1.49 0.65 -6.45
CA GLN A 51 -0.58 0.08 -7.47
C GLN A 51 -0.99 0.49 -8.88
N ILE A 52 -2.28 0.48 -9.20
CA ILE A 52 -2.79 0.91 -10.51
C ILE A 52 -2.50 2.41 -10.73
N ARG A 53 -2.69 3.24 -9.71
CA ARG A 53 -2.37 4.69 -9.76
C ARG A 53 -0.87 4.96 -9.87
N GLN A 54 -0.05 4.13 -9.24
CA GLN A 54 1.41 4.22 -9.24
C GLN A 54 2.08 3.54 -10.44
N ARG A 55 1.31 2.92 -11.35
CA ARG A 55 1.82 2.42 -12.63
C ARG A 55 1.59 3.50 -13.71
N PRO A 56 2.45 4.52 -13.86
CA PRO A 56 2.81 4.91 -15.21
C PRO A 56 3.66 3.75 -15.75
N THR A 57 3.40 3.34 -16.98
CA THR A 57 4.22 2.42 -17.78
C THR A 57 5.71 2.57 -17.47
N SER A 58 6.24 1.77 -16.54
CA SER A 58 7.69 1.67 -16.33
C SER A 58 8.13 0.39 -17.03
N ASP A 59 7.98 0.45 -18.36
CA ASP A 59 8.88 -0.24 -19.26
C ASP A 59 10.26 0.42 -19.10
N TYR A 60 11.02 -0.04 -18.12
CA TYR A 60 12.46 0.18 -18.09
C TYR A 60 13.10 -1.19 -18.02
N ARG A 61 13.14 -1.83 -19.19
CA ARG A 61 14.07 -2.89 -19.50
C ARG A 61 14.67 -2.59 -20.88
N LEU A 62 15.61 -1.65 -20.89
CA LEU A 62 16.64 -1.51 -21.92
C LEU A 62 17.82 -2.41 -21.54
#